data_AF-A0A4P7N6T8-F1
#
_entry.id   AF-A0A4P7N6T8-F1
#
_cell.length_a   1.000
_cell.length_b   1.000
_cell.length_c   1.000
_cell.angle_alpha   90.00
_cell.angle_beta   90.00
_cell.angle_gamma   90.00
#
_symmetry.space_group_name_H-M   'P 1'
#
loop_
_entity.id
_entity.type
_entity.pdbx_description
1 polymer ?
#
loop_
_entity_poly.entity_id
_entity_poly.type
_entity_poly.pdbx_seq_one_letter_code
_entity_poly.pdbx_strand_id
1 'polypeptide(L)'
;MKSFTAVSVLATALAALAPGASAANCYGSATWGSVQEYQTTASAICRGSESYTWQSDCQRGPVGGQCCTQHEAWFKGTRGRRDYCWDAFNNIIAQCIQKEGRNGGEWTWSSGGLTQNYYLQSNRVCRSKRELQHNAINGVISEGAFNTTSDATSVETEESK
;
A
#
# COMPACT_ATOMS: atom_id res chain seq x y z
N MET A 1 7.40 -41.61 32.43
CA MET A 1 6.60 -40.86 31.45
C MET A 1 7.52 -40.54 30.29
N LYS A 2 7.38 -41.22 29.14
CA LYS A 2 8.33 -41.16 28.02
C LYS A 2 7.72 -40.39 26.85
N SER A 3 8.47 -39.38 26.42
CA SER A 3 8.56 -38.74 25.10
C SER A 3 7.27 -38.49 24.30
N PHE A 4 6.94 -37.20 24.15
CA PHE A 4 6.08 -36.72 23.07
C PHE A 4 6.91 -36.60 21.78
N THR A 5 6.51 -37.37 20.79
CA THR A 5 7.04 -37.39 19.43
C THR A 5 6.72 -36.07 18.73
N ALA A 6 7.76 -35.38 18.26
CA ALA A 6 7.64 -34.25 17.35
C ALA A 6 7.03 -34.71 16.02
N VAL A 7 5.92 -34.10 15.61
CA VAL A 7 5.42 -34.21 14.23
C VAL A 7 5.80 -32.92 13.52
N SER A 8 6.89 -33.03 12.76
CA SER A 8 7.31 -32.05 11.77
C SER A 8 6.27 -31.99 10.66
N VAL A 9 5.62 -30.84 10.47
CA VAL A 9 4.81 -30.58 9.27
C VAL A 9 5.54 -29.53 8.44
N LEU A 10 6.45 -30.01 7.60
CA LEU A 10 6.90 -29.28 6.42
C LEU A 10 5.72 -29.13 5.46
N ALA A 11 5.05 -27.98 5.51
CA ALA A 11 4.18 -27.55 4.43
C ALA A 11 5.03 -26.76 3.42
N THR A 12 5.79 -27.48 2.59
CA THR A 12 6.40 -26.90 1.40
C THR A 12 5.29 -26.68 0.38
N ALA A 13 4.73 -25.47 0.35
CA ALA A 13 3.83 -25.07 -0.73
C ALA A 13 4.65 -25.05 -2.04
N LEU A 14 4.45 -26.06 -2.88
CA LEU A 14 4.84 -25.98 -4.29
C LEU A 14 3.96 -24.89 -4.91
N ALA A 15 4.53 -23.70 -5.10
CA ALA A 15 3.97 -22.72 -6.00
C ALA A 15 4.03 -23.32 -7.41
N ALA A 16 2.91 -23.88 -7.87
CA ALA A 16 2.72 -24.18 -9.28
C ALA A 16 2.74 -22.85 -10.02
N LEU A 17 3.91 -22.51 -10.57
CA LEU A 17 4.07 -21.38 -11.49
C LEU A 17 3.12 -21.63 -12.65
N ALA A 18 2.05 -20.82 -12.73
CA ALA A 18 1.20 -20.79 -13.91
C ALA A 18 2.11 -20.66 -15.15
N PRO A 19 1.92 -21.45 -16.22
CA PRO A 19 2.74 -21.32 -17.42
C PRO A 19 2.72 -19.86 -17.90
N GLY A 20 3.91 -19.23 -17.97
CA GLY A 20 4.06 -17.80 -18.31
C GLY A 20 4.10 -16.82 -17.12
N ALA A 21 4.09 -17.31 -15.88
CA ALA A 21 4.34 -16.53 -14.67
C ALA A 21 5.82 -16.19 -14.52
N SER A 22 6.17 -14.90 -14.52
CA SER A 22 7.52 -14.43 -14.18
C SER A 22 7.74 -14.43 -12.66
N ALA A 23 8.99 -14.37 -12.20
CA ALA A 23 9.25 -13.97 -10.81
C ALA A 23 8.82 -12.52 -10.61
N ALA A 24 8.43 -12.13 -9.39
CA ALA A 24 8.08 -10.74 -9.14
C ALA A 24 9.35 -9.87 -9.26
N ASN A 25 9.24 -8.73 -9.93
CA ASN A 25 10.31 -7.75 -9.99
C ASN A 25 10.16 -6.79 -8.81
N CYS A 26 11.05 -6.92 -7.82
CA CYS A 26 10.97 -6.19 -6.57
C CYS A 26 11.72 -4.86 -6.65
N TYR A 27 11.12 -3.78 -6.16
CA TYR A 27 11.72 -2.45 -6.20
C TYR A 27 11.69 -1.76 -4.84
N GLY A 28 12.36 -0.60 -4.77
CA GLY A 28 12.47 0.26 -3.59
C GLY A 28 13.24 -0.34 -2.42
N SER A 29 13.04 0.26 -1.24
CA SER A 29 13.81 -0.05 -0.03
C SER A 29 12.92 -0.02 1.20
N ALA A 30 13.06 -1.04 2.05
CA ALA A 30 12.33 -1.25 3.30
C ALA A 30 10.82 -1.42 3.13
N THR A 31 10.23 -2.38 3.83
CA THR A 31 8.78 -2.58 3.84
C THR A 31 8.09 -1.49 4.64
N TRP A 32 7.05 -0.87 4.06
CA TRP A 32 6.15 0.04 4.76
C TRP A 32 4.77 -0.59 4.90
N GLY A 33 4.23 -0.63 6.12
CA GLY A 33 2.97 -1.30 6.43
C GLY A 33 3.08 -2.82 6.58
N SER A 34 1.99 -3.41 7.01
CA SER A 34 1.78 -4.83 7.25
C SER A 34 1.35 -5.57 5.97
N VAL A 35 1.59 -6.87 5.93
CA VAL A 35 1.11 -7.76 4.84
C VAL A 35 -0.40 -7.61 4.59
N GLN A 36 -1.19 -7.39 5.65
CA GLN A 36 -2.63 -7.21 5.54
C GLN A 36 -3.01 -5.93 4.78
N GLU A 37 -2.24 -4.84 4.92
CA GLU A 37 -2.49 -3.59 4.19
C GLU A 37 -2.15 -3.75 2.70
N TYR A 38 -1.10 -4.49 2.37
CA TYR A 38 -0.79 -4.88 1.00
C TYR A 38 -1.92 -5.72 0.38
N GLN A 39 -2.44 -6.72 1.11
CA GLN A 39 -3.57 -7.54 0.66
C GLN A 39 -4.86 -6.72 0.49
N THR A 40 -5.11 -5.77 1.40
CA THR A 40 -6.27 -4.87 1.31
C THR A 40 -6.18 -4.03 0.03
N THR A 41 -5.00 -3.50 -0.27
CA THR A 41 -4.75 -2.71 -1.49
C THR A 41 -4.92 -3.54 -2.75
N ALA A 42 -4.38 -4.77 -2.77
CA ALA A 42 -4.58 -5.74 -3.85
C ALA A 42 -6.06 -6.09 -4.07
N SER A 43 -6.84 -6.20 -2.99
CA SER A 43 -8.27 -6.58 -3.07
C SER A 43 -9.10 -5.59 -3.89
N ALA A 44 -8.81 -4.29 -3.82
CA ALA A 44 -9.51 -3.27 -4.59
C ALA A 44 -9.28 -3.43 -6.09
N ILE A 45 -8.08 -3.83 -6.48
CA ILE A 45 -7.72 -4.15 -7.86
C ILE A 45 -8.40 -5.44 -8.31
N CYS A 46 -8.38 -6.49 -7.49
CA CYS A 46 -9.04 -7.75 -7.85
C CYS A 46 -10.56 -7.66 -7.90
N ARG A 47 -11.17 -6.65 -7.27
CA ARG A 47 -12.61 -6.33 -7.38
C ARG A 47 -12.98 -5.52 -8.63
N GLY A 48 -11.99 -5.07 -9.41
CA GLY A 48 -12.23 -4.42 -10.72
C GLY A 48 -11.58 -3.05 -10.89
N SER A 49 -10.99 -2.47 -9.85
CA SER A 49 -10.33 -1.15 -9.96
C SER A 49 -9.04 -1.25 -10.78
N GLU A 50 -8.78 -0.32 -11.69
CA GLU A 50 -7.51 -0.26 -12.43
C GLU A 50 -6.38 0.33 -11.60
N SER A 51 -6.69 1.26 -10.71
CA SER A 51 -5.77 1.81 -9.72
C SER A 51 -6.50 1.98 -8.40
N TYR A 52 -5.76 1.86 -7.30
CA TYR A 52 -6.27 2.09 -5.97
C TYR A 52 -5.15 2.62 -5.08
N THR A 53 -5.45 3.71 -4.37
CA THR A 53 -4.51 4.38 -3.48
C THR A 53 -5.22 4.78 -2.21
N TRP A 54 -4.57 4.57 -1.07
CA TRP A 54 -5.07 5.04 0.23
C TRP A 54 -3.89 5.26 1.18
N GLN A 55 -4.15 5.89 2.33
CA GLN A 55 -3.13 6.22 3.31
C GLN A 55 -3.43 5.62 4.69
N SER A 56 -2.38 5.16 5.38
CA SER A 56 -2.40 4.69 6.76
C SER A 56 -1.26 5.31 7.57
N ASP A 57 -1.20 5.02 8.87
CA ASP A 57 -0.09 5.39 9.76
C ASP A 57 0.37 6.86 9.67
N CYS A 58 -0.61 7.74 9.51
CA CYS A 58 -0.38 9.18 9.42
C CYS A 58 0.07 9.75 10.76
N GLN A 59 1.30 10.26 10.79
CA GLN A 59 1.89 10.89 11.96
C GLN A 59 2.27 12.33 11.65
N ARG A 60 2.29 13.18 12.69
CA ARG A 60 2.79 14.55 12.58
C ARG A 60 4.27 14.50 12.21
N GLY A 61 4.60 15.09 11.07
CA GLY A 61 5.96 15.24 10.58
C GLY A 61 6.68 16.42 11.25
N PRO A 62 7.99 16.58 10.98
CA PRO A 62 8.76 17.73 11.45
C PRO A 62 8.11 19.04 11.04
N VAL A 63 8.20 20.06 11.90
CA VAL A 63 7.77 21.44 11.58
C VAL A 63 6.27 21.53 11.21
N GLY A 64 5.44 20.64 11.76
CA GLY A 64 3.99 20.65 11.55
C GLY A 64 3.52 20.11 10.19
N GLY A 65 4.36 19.35 9.49
CA GLY A 65 3.94 18.53 8.35
C GLY A 65 3.24 17.23 8.78
N GLN A 66 3.04 16.32 7.84
CA GLN A 66 2.44 14.99 8.07
C GLN A 66 3.17 13.95 7.23
N CYS A 67 3.51 12.81 7.82
CA CYS A 67 4.04 11.66 7.13
C CYS A 67 3.06 10.50 7.25
N CYS A 68 2.61 9.95 6.14
CA CYS A 68 1.73 8.79 6.08
C CYS A 68 2.41 7.65 5.33
N THR A 69 1.95 6.43 5.55
CA THR A 69 2.21 5.31 4.65
C THR A 69 1.16 5.38 3.53
N GLN A 70 1.58 5.51 2.29
CA GLN A 70 0.73 5.51 1.11
C GLN A 70 0.81 4.16 0.43
N HIS A 71 -0.31 3.45 0.37
CA HIS A 71 -0.44 2.16 -0.28
C HIS A 71 -1.03 2.34 -1.68
N GLU A 72 -0.46 1.67 -2.66
CA GLU A 72 -0.82 1.82 -4.07
C GLU A 72 -0.79 0.48 -4.79
N ALA A 73 -1.84 0.20 -5.54
CA ALA A 73 -1.87 -0.91 -6.47
C ALA A 73 -2.48 -0.48 -7.80
N TRP A 74 -2.02 -1.12 -8.87
CA TRP A 74 -2.47 -0.83 -10.22
C TRP A 74 -2.40 -2.08 -11.05
N PHE A 75 -3.30 -2.13 -12.02
CA PHE A 75 -3.42 -3.21 -12.97
C PHE A 75 -3.58 -2.64 -14.36
N LYS A 76 -2.86 -3.24 -15.29
CA LYS A 76 -3.02 -3.02 -16.73
C LYS A 76 -3.03 -4.36 -17.42
N GLY A 77 -4.10 -4.68 -18.12
CA GLY A 77 -4.17 -5.95 -18.85
C GLY A 77 -4.96 -5.86 -20.13
N THR A 78 -4.74 -6.85 -20.98
CA THR A 78 -5.40 -6.96 -22.27
C THR A 78 -6.91 -7.17 -22.05
N ARG A 79 -7.74 -6.26 -22.58
CA ARG A 79 -9.21 -6.27 -22.43
C ARG A 79 -9.68 -6.28 -20.97
N GLY A 80 -8.88 -5.78 -20.03
CA GLY A 80 -9.24 -5.71 -18.61
C GLY A 80 -9.31 -7.07 -17.88
N ARG A 81 -8.80 -8.16 -18.49
CA ARG A 81 -8.81 -9.50 -17.89
C ARG A 81 -7.91 -9.62 -16.66
N ARG A 82 -8.42 -10.18 -15.57
CA ARG A 82 -7.74 -10.27 -14.26
C ARG A 82 -7.61 -11.70 -13.74
N ASP A 83 -7.41 -12.66 -14.64
CA ASP A 83 -7.47 -14.09 -14.33
C ASP A 83 -6.47 -14.52 -13.23
N TYR A 84 -5.36 -13.79 -13.10
CA TYR A 84 -4.27 -14.08 -12.17
C TYR A 84 -4.14 -13.06 -11.04
N CYS A 85 -5.18 -12.27 -10.74
CA CYS A 85 -5.03 -11.12 -9.86
C CYS A 85 -4.51 -11.48 -8.46
N TRP A 86 -5.15 -12.44 -7.80
CA TRP A 86 -4.70 -12.85 -6.46
C TRP A 86 -3.35 -13.55 -6.48
N ASP A 87 -3.11 -14.39 -7.48
CA ASP A 87 -1.82 -15.09 -7.62
C ASP A 87 -0.68 -14.08 -7.82
N ALA A 88 -0.87 -13.10 -8.70
CA ALA A 88 0.09 -12.04 -8.97
C ALA A 88 0.44 -11.25 -7.71
N PHE A 89 -0.57 -10.76 -6.99
CA PHE A 89 -0.34 -9.96 -5.78
C PHE A 89 0.22 -10.77 -4.63
N ASN A 90 -0.24 -12.00 -4.42
CA ASN A 90 0.35 -12.88 -3.40
C ASN A 90 1.81 -13.22 -3.73
N ASN A 91 2.14 -13.33 -5.01
CA ASN A 91 3.52 -13.54 -5.44
C ASN A 91 4.41 -12.32 -5.15
N ILE A 92 3.94 -11.11 -5.45
CA ILE A 92 4.64 -9.86 -5.09
C ILE A 92 4.82 -9.76 -3.57
N ILE A 93 3.77 -10.05 -2.79
CA ILE A 93 3.81 -10.00 -1.32
C ILE A 93 4.83 -10.99 -0.77
N ALA A 94 4.78 -12.25 -1.23
CA ALA A 94 5.67 -13.29 -0.73
C ALA A 94 7.13 -13.01 -1.10
N GLN A 95 7.41 -12.64 -2.36
CA GLN A 95 8.79 -12.46 -2.84
C GLN A 95 9.37 -11.10 -2.42
N CYS A 96 8.66 -10.01 -2.69
CA CYS A 96 9.23 -8.68 -2.51
C CYS A 96 9.09 -8.19 -1.07
N ILE A 97 7.90 -8.30 -0.50
CA ILE A 97 7.58 -7.67 0.79
C ILE A 97 8.05 -8.54 1.95
N GLN A 98 7.74 -9.84 1.93
CA GLN A 98 8.04 -10.74 3.04
C GLN A 98 9.47 -11.30 2.97
N LYS A 99 9.92 -11.74 1.78
CA LYS A 99 11.23 -12.39 1.63
C LYS A 99 12.37 -11.38 1.46
N GLU A 100 12.21 -10.37 0.61
CA GLU A 100 13.27 -9.39 0.33
C GLU A 100 13.19 -8.10 1.18
N GLY A 101 12.10 -7.89 1.94
CA GLY A 101 11.94 -6.69 2.77
C GLY A 101 11.85 -5.40 1.95
N ARG A 102 11.30 -5.50 0.73
CA ARG A 102 11.11 -4.40 -0.21
C ARG A 102 9.74 -3.77 -0.02
N ASN A 103 9.61 -2.53 -0.47
CA ASN A 103 8.37 -1.75 -0.33
C ASN A 103 7.31 -2.10 -1.39
N GLY A 104 7.65 -2.91 -2.39
CA GLY A 104 6.75 -3.26 -3.47
C GLY A 104 7.40 -4.10 -4.56
N GLY A 105 6.59 -4.41 -5.56
CA GLY A 105 7.02 -5.12 -6.74
C GLY A 105 5.98 -5.08 -7.84
N GLU A 106 6.37 -5.63 -8.99
CA GLU A 106 5.49 -5.85 -10.11
C GLU A 106 5.55 -7.30 -10.55
N TRP A 107 4.46 -7.77 -11.15
CA TRP A 107 4.37 -9.11 -11.69
C TRP A 107 3.64 -9.08 -13.01
N THR A 108 4.23 -9.73 -14.01
CA THR A 108 3.71 -9.76 -15.37
C THR A 108 3.44 -11.20 -15.79
N TRP A 109 2.23 -11.43 -16.28
CA TRP A 109 1.87 -12.65 -16.99
C TRP A 109 1.65 -12.36 -18.47
N SER A 110 2.24 -13.20 -19.32
CA SER A 110 2.10 -13.09 -20.78
C SER A 110 1.89 -14.47 -21.39
N SER A 111 0.83 -14.65 -22.18
CA SER A 111 0.59 -15.87 -22.96
C SER A 111 -0.32 -15.59 -24.15
N GLY A 112 -0.01 -16.17 -25.32
CA GLY A 112 -0.88 -16.10 -26.50
C GLY A 112 -1.25 -14.67 -26.95
N GLY A 113 -0.35 -13.70 -26.76
CA GLY A 113 -0.59 -12.28 -27.08
C GLY A 113 -1.42 -11.52 -26.04
N LEU A 114 -1.81 -12.16 -24.93
CA LEU A 114 -2.40 -11.50 -23.77
C LEU A 114 -1.32 -11.15 -22.77
N THR A 115 -1.38 -9.95 -22.22
CA THR A 115 -0.52 -9.49 -21.12
C THR A 115 -1.36 -8.94 -19.98
N GLN A 116 -0.97 -9.26 -18.74
CA GLN A 116 -1.53 -8.73 -17.50
C GLN A 116 -0.38 -8.29 -16.59
N ASN A 117 -0.36 -7.01 -16.24
CA ASN A 117 0.65 -6.39 -15.41
C ASN A 117 0.01 -5.94 -14.11
N TYR A 118 0.59 -6.36 -13.00
CA TYR A 118 0.15 -6.05 -11.65
C TYR A 118 1.27 -5.35 -10.92
N TYR A 119 0.96 -4.26 -10.24
CA TYR A 119 1.91 -3.52 -9.41
C TYR A 119 1.32 -3.31 -8.03
N LEU A 120 2.16 -3.45 -7.01
CA LEU A 120 1.81 -3.19 -5.63
C LEU A 120 2.98 -2.58 -4.85
N GLN A 121 2.69 -1.51 -4.12
CA GLN A 121 3.68 -0.71 -3.39
C GLN A 121 3.08 -0.13 -2.12
N SER A 122 3.92 0.08 -1.11
CA SER A 122 3.62 1.03 -0.03
C SER A 122 4.84 1.90 0.27
N ASN A 123 4.65 3.22 0.37
CA ASN A 123 5.74 4.18 0.60
C ASN A 123 5.47 5.08 1.78
N ARG A 124 6.53 5.52 2.48
CA ARG A 124 6.43 6.65 3.40
C ARG A 124 6.42 7.95 2.60
N VAL A 125 5.31 8.70 2.67
CA VAL A 125 5.14 9.99 1.99
C VAL A 125 4.98 11.07 3.04
N CYS A 126 5.89 12.04 3.03
CA CYS A 126 5.87 13.19 3.93
C CYS A 126 5.48 14.46 3.17
N ARG A 127 4.48 15.17 3.67
CA ARG A 127 4.00 16.46 3.18
C ARG A 127 4.32 17.55 4.19
N SER A 128 4.79 18.69 3.70
CA SER A 128 5.02 19.88 4.51
C SER A 128 3.71 20.51 4.97
N LYS A 129 3.78 21.34 6.01
CA LYS A 129 2.64 22.14 6.49
C LYS A 129 2.00 22.97 5.37
N ARG A 130 2.82 23.54 4.48
CA ARG A 130 2.35 24.37 3.35
C ARG A 130 1.55 23.56 2.34
N GLU A 131 2.00 22.35 2.00
CA GLU A 131 1.29 21.45 1.08
C GLU A 131 -0.06 21.01 1.66
N LEU A 132 -0.09 20.69 2.96
CA LEU A 132 -1.34 20.34 3.65
C LEU A 132 -2.33 21.51 3.64
N GLN A 133 -1.87 22.74 3.92
CA GLN A 133 -2.70 23.94 3.90
C GLN A 133 -3.22 24.27 2.50
N HIS A 134 -2.39 24.15 1.47
CA HIS A 134 -2.81 24.38 0.08
C HIS A 134 -3.88 23.39 -0.37
N ASN A 135 -3.72 22.10 -0.01
CA ASN A 135 -4.70 21.06 -0.35
C ASN A 135 -6.03 21.23 0.40
N ALA A 136 -5.98 21.69 1.67
CA ALA A 136 -7.17 21.99 2.45
C ALA A 136 -7.97 23.18 1.87
N ILE A 137 -7.28 24.23 1.40
CA ILE A 137 -7.91 25.41 0.80
C ILE A 137 -8.54 25.09 -0.56
N ASN A 138 -7.94 24.19 -1.33
CA ASN A 138 -8.43 23.79 -2.66
C ASN A 138 -9.44 22.62 -2.64
N GLY A 139 -9.94 22.22 -1.48
CA GLY A 139 -10.98 21.18 -1.37
C GLY A 139 -10.50 19.74 -1.65
N VAL A 140 -9.20 19.47 -1.63
CA VAL A 140 -8.68 18.09 -1.68
C VAL A 140 -8.72 17.52 -0.25
N ILE A 141 -9.93 17.14 0.18
CA ILE A 141 -10.14 16.56 1.51
C ILE A 141 -9.55 15.14 1.50
N SER A 142 -8.36 15.00 2.07
CA SER A 142 -7.85 13.69 2.47
C SER A 142 -8.67 13.25 3.70
N GLU A 143 -9.42 12.15 3.58
CA GLU A 143 -10.21 11.55 4.66
C GLU A 143 -9.31 11.07 5.82
N GLY A 144 -8.89 12.03 6.64
CA GLY A 144 -7.93 11.87 7.73
C GLY A 144 -7.43 13.19 8.31
N ALA A 145 -7.95 14.33 7.83
CA ALA A 145 -7.69 15.64 8.41
C ALA A 145 -8.22 15.67 9.85
N PHE A 146 -7.28 15.77 10.80
CA PHE A 146 -7.55 15.96 12.21
C PHE A 146 -8.58 17.06 12.42
N ASN A 147 -9.63 16.72 13.18
CA ASN A 147 -10.56 17.67 13.76
C ASN A 147 -9.78 18.54 14.77
N THR A 148 -9.19 19.64 14.31
CA THR A 148 -8.64 20.65 15.21
C THR A 148 -9.80 21.51 15.68
N THR A 149 -10.44 21.08 16.77
CA THR A 149 -11.32 21.94 17.55
C THR A 149 -10.54 23.20 17.93
N SER A 150 -11.12 24.32 17.52
CA SER A 150 -10.74 25.71 17.70
C SER A 150 -10.00 26.04 19.00
N ASP A 151 -8.71 26.39 18.90
CA ASP A 151 -8.13 27.40 19.78
C ASP A 151 -8.24 28.75 19.07
N ALA A 152 -9.42 29.37 19.22
CA ALA A 152 -9.59 30.78 18.93
C ALA A 152 -8.91 31.56 20.06
N THR A 153 -7.62 31.82 19.94
CA THR A 153 -6.96 32.88 20.71
C THR A 153 -7.48 34.22 20.19
N SER A 154 -8.57 34.70 20.79
CA SER A 154 -9.05 36.07 20.57
C SER A 154 -8.03 37.03 21.17
N VAL A 155 -7.35 37.72 20.27
CA VAL A 155 -6.44 38.84 20.52
C VAL A 155 -7.16 39.92 21.31
N GLU A 156 -6.47 40.43 22.33
CA GLU A 156 -6.85 41.58 23.15
C GLU A 156 -7.20 42.80 22.28
N THR A 157 -8.21 43.57 22.70
CA THR A 157 -8.26 45.00 22.38
C THR A 157 -8.82 45.74 23.59
N GLU A 158 -7.97 46.60 24.12
CA GLU A 158 -8.16 47.49 25.26
C GLU A 158 -9.20 48.61 25.03
N GLU A 159 -9.62 49.15 26.18
CA GLU A 159 -9.94 50.55 26.50
C GLU A 159 -11.29 51.20 26.12
N SER A 160 -12.05 51.46 27.21
CA SER A 160 -12.41 52.79 27.74
C SER A 160 -13.46 53.64 26.99
N LYS A 161 -14.67 53.73 27.57
CA LYS A 161 -15.13 54.89 28.38
C LYS A 161 -16.51 54.63 28.98
#